data_AF-A0A257WYI9-F1
#
_entry.id   AF-A0A257WYI9-F1
#
_cell.length_a   1.000
_cell.length_b   1.000
_cell.length_c   1.000
_cell.angle_alpha   90.00
_cell.angle_beta   90.00
_cell.angle_gamma   90.00
#
_symmetry.space_group_name_H-M   'P 1'
#
loop_
_entity.id
_entity.type
_entity.pdbx_description
1 polymer ?
#
loop_
_entity_poly.entity_id
_entity_poly.type
_entity_poly.pdbx_seq_one_letter_code
_entity_poly.pdbx_strand_id
1 'polypeptide(L)' 'MAYINENYNKLKAGYLFPEIARRVKVFTEANTEAAKRLIRCGIGDVTEALPEAVRTAMHKAVDEMGDRSTFRGYGPEQG' A
#
# COMPACT_ATOMS: atom_id res chain seq x y z
N MET A 1 -20.62 -4.14 -29.01
CA MET A 1 -19.41 -4.84 -28.50
C MET A 1 -18.63 -3.83 -27.68
N ALA A 2 -18.24 -4.15 -26.45
CA ALA A 2 -17.45 -3.22 -25.64
C ALA A 2 -16.02 -3.15 -26.20
N TYR A 3 -15.53 -1.93 -26.45
CA TYR A 3 -14.14 -1.70 -26.88
C TYR A 3 -13.25 -1.45 -25.67
N ILE A 4 -12.01 -1.94 -25.73
CA ILE A 4 -11.01 -1.64 -24.71
C ILE A 4 -10.47 -0.22 -24.91
N ASN A 5 -10.01 0.41 -23.83
CA ASN A 5 -9.33 1.69 -23.91
C ASN A 5 -7.93 1.50 -24.54
N GLU A 6 -7.78 1.89 -25.80
CA GLU A 6 -6.54 1.72 -26.57
C GLU A 6 -5.32 2.44 -25.96
N ASN A 7 -5.53 3.40 -25.04
CA ASN A 7 -4.42 4.04 -24.34
C ASN A 7 -3.63 3.06 -23.45
N TYR A 8 -4.22 1.94 -23.03
CA TYR A 8 -3.47 0.89 -22.33
C TYR A 8 -2.33 0.32 -23.16
N ASN A 9 -2.47 0.29 -24.49
CA ASN A 9 -1.43 -0.20 -25.41
C ASN A 9 -0.25 0.78 -25.54
N LYS A 10 -0.41 2.03 -25.08
CA LYS A 10 0.65 3.05 -25.10
C LYS A 10 1.56 2.97 -23.87
N LEU A 11 1.15 2.24 -22.82
CA LEU A 11 1.97 2.05 -21.63
C LEU A 11 3.18 1.18 -21.99
N LYS A 12 4.39 1.73 -21.83
CA LYS A 12 5.62 0.96 -22.01
C LYS A 12 5.69 -0.16 -20.97
N ALA A 13 6.19 -1.32 -21.38
CA ALA A 13 6.19 -2.53 -20.56
C ALA A 13 6.93 -2.35 -19.22
N GLY A 14 6.41 -3.03 -18.19
CA GLY A 14 7.03 -3.22 -16.88
C GLY A 14 7.03 -1.97 -16.00
N TYR A 15 6.05 -1.86 -15.10
CA TYR A 15 6.18 -0.92 -13.98
C TYR A 15 7.46 -1.28 -13.20
N LEU A 16 8.28 -0.26 -12.92
CA LEU A 16 9.62 -0.40 -12.33
C LEU A 16 9.64 -1.31 -11.09
N PHE A 17 8.69 -1.11 -10.18
CA PHE A 17 8.66 -1.82 -8.90
C PHE A 17 8.21 -3.29 -9.00
N PRO A 18 7.19 -3.64 -9.80
CA PRO A 18 6.92 -5.05 -10.13
C PRO A 18 8.12 -5.81 -10.70
N GLU A 19 8.93 -5.18 -11.57
CA GLU A 19 10.12 -5.85 -12.11
C GLU A 19 11.23 -6.01 -11.07
N ILE A 20 11.44 -5.03 -10.19
CA ILE A 20 12.35 -5.15 -9.04
C ILE A 20 11.89 -6.30 -8.12
N ALA A 21 10.60 -6.36 -7.79
CA ALA A 21 10.04 -7.42 -6.94
C ALA A 21 10.25 -8.81 -7.55
N ARG A 22 10.04 -8.96 -8.86
CA ARG A 22 10.28 -10.21 -9.59
C ARG A 22 11.74 -10.66 -9.49
N ARG A 23 12.69 -9.74 -9.70
CA ARG A 23 14.13 -10.06 -9.63
C ARG A 23 14.58 -10.39 -8.20
N VAL A 24 14.11 -9.65 -7.21
CA VAL A 24 14.39 -9.93 -5.80
C VAL A 24 13.89 -11.32 -5.43
N LYS A 25 12.67 -11.70 -5.84
CA LYS A 25 12.12 -13.03 -5.60
C LYS A 25 13.01 -14.13 -6.16
N VAL A 26 13.35 -14.05 -7.45
CA VAL A 26 14.25 -15.02 -8.12
C VAL A 26 15.59 -15.12 -7.39
N PHE A 27 16.19 -13.99 -7.00
CA PHE A 27 17.43 -13.97 -6.24
C PHE A 27 17.30 -14.67 -4.88
N THR A 28 16.24 -14.37 -4.12
CA THR A 28 16.05 -14.92 -2.78
C THR A 28 15.73 -16.42 -2.77
N GLU A 29 15.04 -16.91 -3.80
CA GLU A 29 14.76 -18.35 -3.97
C GLU A 29 16.03 -19.13 -4.33
N ALA A 30 16.89 -18.55 -5.18
CA ALA A 30 18.14 -19.19 -5.59
C ALA A 30 19.27 -19.08 -4.54
N ASN A 31 19.17 -18.13 -3.60
CA ASN A 31 20.25 -17.81 -2.65
C ASN A 31 19.71 -17.67 -1.21
N THR A 32 19.22 -18.77 -0.63
CA THR A 32 18.53 -18.78 0.67
C THR A 32 19.37 -18.21 1.83
N GLU A 33 20.68 -18.48 1.88
CA GLU A 33 21.56 -17.92 2.92
C GLU A 33 21.79 -16.41 2.73
N ALA A 34 21.92 -15.95 1.48
CA ALA A 34 22.05 -14.52 1.18
C ALA A 34 20.73 -13.78 1.43
N ALA A 35 19.59 -14.45 1.22
CA ALA A 35 18.27 -13.87 1.46
C ALA A 35 18.05 -13.48 2.93
N LYS A 36 18.60 -14.25 3.89
CA LYS A 36 18.52 -13.95 5.34
C LYS A 36 19.14 -12.60 5.73
N ARG A 37 20.05 -12.08 4.90
CA ARG A 37 20.83 -10.85 5.14
C ARG A 37 20.53 -9.75 4.11
N LEU A 38 19.48 -9.91 3.31
CA LEU A 38 19.09 -8.93 2.30
C LEU A 38 18.44 -7.69 2.96
N ILE A 39 19.03 -6.51 2.75
CA ILE A 39 18.47 -5.22 3.18
C ILE A 39 17.75 -4.58 1.98
N ARG A 40 16.47 -4.24 2.13
CA ARG A 40 15.64 -3.67 1.07
C ARG A 40 15.61 -2.14 1.16
N CYS A 41 16.47 -1.47 0.39
CA CYS A 41 16.48 -0.01 0.23
C CYS A 41 15.85 0.44 -1.11
N GLY A 42 14.91 -0.35 -1.64
CA GLY A 42 14.24 -0.12 -2.93
C GLY A 42 12.95 0.69 -2.79
N ILE A 43 11.82 0.13 -3.24
CA ILE A 43 10.50 0.65 -2.83
C ILE A 43 10.36 0.40 -1.33
N GLY A 44 10.41 1.48 -0.55
CA GLY A 44 10.31 1.43 0.90
C GLY A 44 8.87 1.09 1.30
N ASP A 45 8.74 0.13 2.21
CA ASP A 45 7.59 0.04 3.09
C ASP A 45 7.97 0.64 4.44
N VAL A 46 7.01 1.21 5.17
CA VAL A 46 7.28 1.79 6.48
C VAL A 46 7.47 0.68 7.50
N THR A 47 8.49 0.82 8.35
CA THR A 47 8.82 -0.19 9.38
C THR A 47 8.32 0.17 10.76
N GLU A 48 8.05 1.45 11.00
CA GLU A 48 7.61 1.95 12.30
C GLU A 48 6.09 1.90 12.43
N ALA A 49 5.63 1.53 13.63
CA ALA A 49 4.22 1.49 13.95
C ALA A 49 3.62 2.91 14.01
N LEU A 50 2.31 3.02 13.82
CA LEU A 50 1.60 4.28 13.97
C LEU A 50 1.80 4.84 15.39
N PRO A 51 2.08 6.15 15.54
CA PRO A 51 2.21 6.79 16.85
C PRO A 51 0.97 6.56 17.72
N GLU A 52 1.16 6.46 19.03
CA GLU A 52 0.06 6.22 19.99
C GLU A 52 -1.06 7.26 19.90
N ALA A 53 -0.69 8.53 19.69
CA ALA A 53 -1.65 9.61 19.52
C ALA A 53 -2.57 9.39 18.30
N VAL A 54 -2.00 8.91 17.19
CA VAL A 54 -2.75 8.60 15.96
C VAL A 54 -3.70 7.43 16.21
N ARG A 55 -3.22 6.34 16.80
CA ARG A 55 -4.05 5.17 17.10
C ARG A 55 -5.21 5.53 18.04
N THR A 56 -4.92 6.27 19.10
CA THR A 56 -5.92 6.73 20.06
C THR A 56 -6.99 7.59 19.40
N ALA A 57 -6.61 8.52 18.53
CA ALA A 57 -7.56 9.36 17.80
C ALA A 57 -8.42 8.56 16.82
N MET A 58 -7.81 7.62 16.09
CA MET A 58 -8.54 6.73 15.17
C MET A 58 -9.55 5.86 15.91
N HIS A 59 -9.19 5.28 17.07
CA HIS A 59 -10.13 4.50 17.87
C HIS A 59 -11.34 5.33 18.33
N LYS A 60 -11.10 6.55 18.85
CA LYS A 60 -12.18 7.45 19.25
C LYS A 60 -13.11 7.80 18.08
N ALA A 61 -12.57 8.04 16.89
CA ALA A 61 -13.37 8.34 15.70
C ALA A 61 -14.23 7.13 15.28
N VAL A 62 -13.70 5.91 15.39
CA VAL A 62 -14.49 4.69 15.15
C VAL A 62 -15.62 4.54 16.17
N ASP A 63 -15.34 4.81 17.45
CA ASP A 63 -16.35 4.76 18.51
C ASP A 63 -17.46 5.82 18.30
N GLU A 64 -17.10 7.06 17.93
CA GLU A 64 -18.07 8.14 17.60
C GLU A 64 -19.00 7.73 16.45
N MET A 65 -18.45 7.07 15.43
CA MET A 65 -19.22 6.61 14.26
C MET A 65 -20.07 5.37 14.57
N GLY A 66 -19.78 4.65 15.65
CA GLY A 66 -20.59 3.53 16.14
C GLY A 66 -21.87 3.96 16.86
N ASP A 67 -21.91 5.18 17.40
CA ASP A 67 -23.10 5.75 18.03
C ASP A 67 -23.96 6.50 17.01
N ARG A 68 -25.22 6.07 16.87
CA ARG A 68 -26.20 6.68 15.98
C ARG A 68 -26.45 8.16 16.29
N SER A 69 -26.27 8.58 17.53
CA SER A 69 -26.51 9.97 17.96
C SER A 69 -25.40 10.93 17.50
N THR A 70 -24.18 10.43 17.29
CA THR A 70 -23.01 11.22 16.87
C THR A 70 -22.53 10.91 15.46
N PHE A 71 -23.11 9.90 14.82
CA PHE A 71 -22.78 9.49 13.45
C PHE A 71 -22.80 10.66 12.45
N ARG A 72 -21.79 10.72 11.59
CA ARG A 72 -21.64 11.70 10.51
C ARG A 72 -21.69 11.02 9.15
N GLY A 73 -22.47 11.56 8.22
CA GLY A 73 -22.53 11.09 6.83
C GLY A 73 -21.31 11.54 6.01
N TYR A 74 -21.52 11.82 4.72
CA TYR A 74 -20.45 12.35 3.87
C TYR A 74 -19.89 13.66 4.43
N GLY A 75 -18.57 13.71 4.59
CA GLY A 75 -17.83 14.94 4.84
C GLY A 75 -17.64 15.77 3.57
N PRO A 76 -16.96 16.92 3.68
CA PRO A 76 -16.54 17.71 2.53
C PRO A 76 -15.70 16.89 1.54
N GLU A 77 -15.88 17.12 0.25
CA GLU A 77 -15.29 16.30 -0.82
C GLU A 77 -13.75 16.38 -0.88
N GLN A 78 -13.16 17.41 -0.27
CA GLN A 78 -11.71 17.66 -0.26
C GLN A 78 -11.02 17.22 1.04
N GLY A 79 -11.77 16.61 1.98
CA GLY A 79 -11.33 16.36 3.35
C GLY A 79 -11.70 17.50 4.28
#